data_AF-A0A0F9RWR3-F1
#
_entry.id   AF-A0A0F9RWR3-F1
#
_cell.length_a   1.000
_cell.length_b   1.000
_cell.length_c   1.000
_cell.angle_alpha   90.00
_cell.angle_beta   90.00
_cell.angle_gamma   90.00
#
_symmetry.space_group_name_H-M   'P 1'
#
loop_
_entity.id
_entity.type
_entity.pdbx_description
1 polymer ?
#
loop_
_entity_poly.entity_id
_entity_poly.type
_entity_poly.pdbx_seq_one_letter_code
_entity_poly.pdbx_strand_id
1 'polypeptide(L)'
;MRIKETKVYPFDELSEDAKEKAIEKLYDINVDYEWWDSTYDDAVGVKLKLTEFDIGRPCYCRGEFIEYAKDTADAIIFNHGASCPTHETATAFIEDSAELYMKYPVKLDDDGDDENEIYRETEQGETDDEFLKSILEDYRLILQKEYEYLTSGTAIIETIEANEYEFTEDGKLA
;
A
#
# COMPACT_ATOMS: atom_id res chain seq x y z
N MET A 1 30.92 30.29 27.06
CA MET A 1 29.73 29.42 26.99
C MET A 1 28.64 30.09 27.80
N ARG A 2 27.48 30.39 27.22
CA ARG A 2 26.31 30.91 27.95
C ARG A 2 25.32 29.76 28.10
N ILE A 3 24.90 29.47 29.31
CA ILE A 3 23.85 28.48 29.60
C ILE A 3 22.53 29.25 29.69
N LYS A 4 21.49 28.77 29.00
CA LYS A 4 20.13 29.33 29.07
C LYS A 4 19.23 28.22 29.60
N GLU A 5 18.66 28.43 30.79
CA GLU A 5 17.65 27.54 31.35
C GLU A 5 16.31 27.84 30.65
N THR A 6 15.65 26.80 30.13
CA THR A 6 14.34 26.89 29.49
C THR A 6 13.42 25.88 30.19
N LYS A 7 12.23 26.31 30.59
CA LYS A 7 11.23 25.43 31.18
C LYS A 7 10.52 24.68 30.07
N VAL A 8 10.38 23.37 30.26
CA VAL A 8 9.74 22.45 29.33
C VAL A 8 8.55 21.77 30.00
N TYR A 9 7.63 21.28 29.18
CA TYR A 9 6.35 20.73 29.58
C TYR A 9 6.03 19.48 28.76
N PRO A 10 5.42 18.45 29.35
CA PRO A 10 4.78 17.37 28.60
C PRO A 10 3.68 17.91 27.67
N PHE A 11 3.34 17.14 26.62
CA PHE A 11 2.37 17.56 25.60
C PHE A 11 0.97 17.84 26.16
N ASP A 12 0.52 17.05 27.13
CA ASP A 12 -0.81 17.19 27.75
C ASP A 12 -0.95 18.46 28.61
N GLU A 13 0.16 18.97 29.15
CA GLU A 13 0.23 20.23 29.92
C GLU A 13 0.25 21.50 29.05
N LEU A 14 0.40 21.37 27.73
CA LEU A 14 0.40 22.51 26.81
C LEU A 14 -0.98 23.13 26.64
N SER A 15 -1.01 24.42 26.30
CA SER A 15 -2.23 25.07 25.80
C SER A 15 -2.62 24.50 24.43
N GLU A 16 -3.90 24.57 24.07
CA GLU A 16 -4.38 24.06 22.78
C GLU A 16 -3.65 24.71 21.59
N ASP A 17 -3.43 26.03 21.61
CA ASP A 17 -2.63 26.74 20.61
C ASP A 17 -1.18 26.23 20.51
N ALA A 18 -0.59 25.76 21.61
CA ALA A 18 0.75 25.20 21.65
C ALA A 18 0.77 23.74 21.15
N LYS A 19 -0.27 22.95 21.46
CA LYS A 19 -0.46 21.59 20.92
C LYS A 19 -0.61 21.62 19.40
N GLU A 20 -1.44 22.51 18.86
CA GLU A 20 -1.62 22.66 17.41
C GLU A 20 -0.28 22.98 16.72
N LYS A 21 0.51 23.89 17.28
CA LYS A 21 1.85 24.21 16.76
C LYS A 21 2.81 23.03 16.84
N ALA A 22 2.78 22.28 17.94
CA ALA A 22 3.63 21.10 18.09
C ALA A 22 3.27 20.04 17.03
N ILE A 23 1.98 19.76 16.82
CA ILE A 23 1.50 18.82 15.79
C ILE A 23 1.87 19.32 14.39
N GLU A 24 1.63 20.59 14.06
CA GLU A 24 1.98 21.18 12.76
C GLU A 24 3.49 21.10 12.50
N LYS A 25 4.32 21.28 13.53
CA LYS A 25 5.79 21.21 13.41
C LYS A 25 6.32 19.79 13.29
N LEU A 26 5.58 18.80 13.76
CA LEU A 26 5.94 17.39 13.72
C LEU A 26 5.09 16.60 12.71
N TYR A 27 4.50 17.28 11.72
CA TYR A 27 3.57 16.67 10.76
C TYR A 27 4.15 15.49 9.98
N ASP A 28 5.48 15.44 9.82
CA ASP A 28 6.20 14.41 9.06
C ASP A 28 6.96 13.41 9.95
N ILE A 29 6.82 13.46 11.28
CA ILE A 29 7.59 12.63 12.22
C ILE A 29 7.47 11.12 11.96
N ASN A 30 6.33 10.67 11.45
CA ASN A 30 6.06 9.26 11.19
C ASN A 30 6.32 8.85 9.73
N VAL A 31 6.79 9.78 8.90
CA VAL A 31 7.02 9.55 7.46
C VAL A 31 8.39 10.07 7.01
N ASP A 32 9.27 10.43 7.95
CA ASP A 32 10.66 10.85 7.69
C ASP A 32 11.63 9.66 7.50
N TYR A 33 11.10 8.44 7.54
CA TYR A 33 11.77 7.17 7.25
C TYR A 33 11.04 6.38 6.15
N GLU A 34 11.50 5.17 5.84
CA GLU A 34 10.89 4.26 4.86
C GLU A 34 9.61 3.63 5.41
N TRP A 35 8.61 4.45 5.75
CA TRP A 35 7.33 4.03 6.33
C TRP A 35 6.57 3.02 5.45
N TRP A 36 6.84 3.04 4.15
CA TRP A 36 6.23 2.17 3.14
C TRP A 36 6.86 0.76 3.06
N ASP A 37 7.96 0.50 3.76
CA ASP A 37 8.75 -0.74 3.63
C ASP A 37 7.92 -1.99 3.93
N SER A 38 7.11 -1.97 4.99
CA SER A 38 6.21 -3.08 5.32
C SER A 38 5.17 -3.38 4.23
N THR A 39 4.70 -2.34 3.54
CA THR A 39 3.76 -2.52 2.40
C THR A 39 4.48 -3.10 1.17
N TYR A 40 5.77 -2.79 0.99
CA TYR A 40 6.60 -3.40 -0.06
C TYR A 40 6.90 -4.88 0.24
N ASP A 41 7.23 -5.19 1.50
CA ASP A 41 7.46 -6.57 1.95
C ASP A 41 6.20 -7.44 1.79
N ASP A 42 5.02 -6.90 2.10
CA ASP A 42 3.73 -7.56 1.86
C ASP A 42 3.54 -7.90 0.39
N ALA A 43 3.74 -6.92 -0.52
CA ALA A 43 3.63 -7.14 -1.96
C ALA A 43 4.55 -8.26 -2.43
N VAL A 44 5.82 -8.26 -2.00
CA VAL A 44 6.78 -9.32 -2.34
C VAL A 44 6.32 -10.67 -1.80
N GLY A 45 5.75 -10.70 -0.59
CA GLY A 45 5.15 -11.88 0.03
C GLY A 45 4.06 -12.52 -0.83
N VAL A 46 3.30 -11.70 -1.57
CA VAL A 46 2.29 -12.15 -2.52
C VAL A 46 2.74 -12.15 -3.98
N LYS A 47 4.06 -12.23 -4.24
CA LYS A 47 4.61 -12.36 -5.61
C LYS A 47 4.39 -11.14 -6.52
N LEU A 48 4.12 -9.98 -5.93
CA LEU A 48 4.06 -8.70 -6.61
C LEU A 48 5.29 -7.86 -6.24
N LYS A 49 5.92 -7.23 -7.22
CA LYS A 49 7.03 -6.31 -6.97
C LYS A 49 6.58 -4.89 -7.24
N LEU A 50 6.48 -4.09 -6.18
CA LEU A 50 6.33 -2.65 -6.30
C LEU A 50 7.68 -2.03 -6.71
N THR A 51 7.63 -1.05 -7.60
CA THR A 51 8.83 -0.43 -8.20
C THR A 51 8.91 1.06 -7.94
N GLU A 52 7.75 1.73 -7.87
CA GLU A 52 7.65 3.17 -7.65
C GLU A 52 6.23 3.49 -7.17
N PHE A 53 6.10 4.52 -6.35
CA PHE A 53 4.80 5.10 -6.03
C PHE A 53 4.93 6.60 -5.79
N ASP A 54 3.82 7.30 -5.96
CA ASP A 54 3.65 8.70 -5.55
C ASP A 54 2.22 8.84 -4.98
N ILE A 55 2.11 9.44 -3.81
CA ILE A 55 0.85 9.68 -3.10
C ILE A 55 0.35 11.12 -3.25
N GLY A 56 1.14 11.99 -3.89
CA GLY A 56 0.83 13.38 -4.15
C GLY A 56 0.01 13.58 -5.43
N ARG A 57 0.45 14.51 -6.28
CA ARG A 57 -0.17 14.76 -7.59
C ARG A 57 0.91 14.69 -8.68
N PRO A 58 0.88 13.68 -9.59
CA PRO A 58 -0.13 12.61 -9.71
C PRO A 58 0.02 11.53 -8.64
N CYS A 59 -1.08 10.85 -8.30
CA CYS A 59 -1.04 9.70 -7.40
C CYS A 59 -1.02 8.40 -8.21
N TYR A 60 -0.04 7.53 -7.97
CA TYR A 60 0.13 6.26 -8.68
C TYR A 60 0.94 5.25 -7.88
N CYS A 61 0.79 3.97 -8.22
CA CYS A 61 1.70 2.89 -7.83
C CYS A 61 2.06 2.09 -9.07
N ARG A 62 3.31 1.67 -9.19
CA ARG A 62 3.85 0.90 -10.31
C ARG A 62 4.48 -0.37 -9.79
N GLY A 63 4.33 -1.44 -10.55
CA GLY A 63 4.94 -2.71 -10.24
C GLY A 63 4.77 -3.71 -11.36
N GLU A 64 5.27 -4.91 -11.09
CA GLU A 64 5.27 -6.04 -12.01
C GLU A 64 5.06 -7.33 -11.20
N PHE A 65 4.47 -8.35 -11.82
CA PHE A 65 4.46 -9.69 -11.22
C PHE A 65 5.88 -10.25 -11.18
N ILE A 66 6.22 -10.97 -10.10
CA ILE A 66 7.53 -11.62 -9.97
C ILE A 66 7.62 -12.85 -10.88
N GLU A 67 6.53 -13.60 -11.02
CA GLU A 67 6.44 -14.79 -11.87
C GLU A 67 5.24 -14.68 -12.81
N TYR A 68 4.06 -15.10 -12.37
CA TYR A 68 2.81 -15.02 -13.14
C TYR A 68 1.69 -14.33 -12.35
N ALA A 69 0.74 -13.75 -13.07
CA ALA A 69 -0.47 -13.15 -12.50
C ALA A 69 -1.21 -14.11 -11.56
N LYS A 70 -1.33 -15.38 -12.00
CA LYS A 70 -1.99 -16.42 -11.21
C LYS A 70 -1.31 -16.70 -9.87
N ASP A 71 0.01 -16.76 -9.81
CA ASP A 71 0.72 -17.01 -8.55
C ASP A 71 0.50 -15.87 -7.55
N THR A 72 0.41 -14.63 -8.07
CA THR A 72 0.10 -13.45 -7.27
C THR A 72 -1.31 -13.54 -6.71
N ALA A 73 -2.30 -13.85 -7.55
CA ALA A 73 -3.68 -14.01 -7.12
C ALA A 73 -3.82 -15.13 -6.07
N ASP A 74 -3.25 -16.31 -6.32
CA ASP A 74 -3.30 -17.44 -5.39
C ASP A 74 -2.65 -17.09 -4.04
N ALA A 75 -1.51 -16.38 -4.06
CA ALA A 75 -0.81 -15.94 -2.85
C ALA A 75 -1.62 -14.90 -2.06
N ILE A 76 -2.29 -13.97 -2.75
CA ILE A 76 -3.21 -13.01 -2.12
C ILE A 76 -4.36 -13.73 -1.44
N ILE A 77 -5.03 -14.66 -2.13
CA ILE A 77 -6.16 -15.42 -1.56
C ILE A 77 -5.72 -16.22 -0.32
N PHE A 78 -4.50 -16.74 -0.33
CA PHE A 78 -3.97 -17.52 0.78
C PHE A 78 -3.55 -16.65 1.99
N ASN A 79 -2.91 -15.51 1.75
CA ASN A 79 -2.27 -14.70 2.79
C ASN A 79 -3.13 -13.54 3.28
N HIS A 80 -3.93 -12.91 2.40
CA HIS A 80 -4.72 -11.74 2.76
C HIS A 80 -6.07 -12.14 3.34
N GLY A 81 -6.59 -11.30 4.24
CA GLY A 81 -7.93 -11.50 4.79
C GLY A 81 -9.00 -11.31 3.70
N ALA A 82 -10.07 -12.10 3.75
CA ALA A 82 -11.18 -12.04 2.78
C ALA A 82 -11.91 -10.68 2.73
N SER A 83 -11.69 -9.79 3.70
CA SER A 83 -12.21 -8.42 3.71
C SER A 83 -11.28 -7.39 3.06
N CYS A 84 -10.05 -7.77 2.66
CA CYS A 84 -9.11 -6.87 2.02
C CYS A 84 -9.51 -6.63 0.55
N PRO A 85 -9.44 -5.40 0.04
CA PRO A 85 -9.71 -5.11 -1.39
C PRO A 85 -8.85 -5.96 -2.34
N THR A 86 -7.59 -6.16 -2.00
CA THR A 86 -6.66 -7.02 -2.75
C THR A 86 -7.21 -8.44 -2.94
N HIS A 87 -7.87 -9.00 -1.92
CA HIS A 87 -8.48 -10.33 -1.98
C HIS A 87 -9.69 -10.35 -2.93
N GLU A 88 -10.50 -9.30 -2.94
CA GLU A 88 -11.62 -9.16 -3.90
C GLU A 88 -11.08 -9.08 -5.33
N THR A 89 -10.09 -8.24 -5.59
CA THR A 89 -9.43 -8.10 -6.90
C THR A 89 -8.82 -9.41 -7.39
N ALA A 90 -8.12 -10.16 -6.51
CA ALA A 90 -7.57 -11.47 -6.86
C ALA A 90 -8.66 -12.52 -7.13
N THR A 91 -9.78 -12.46 -6.39
CA THR A 91 -10.91 -13.38 -6.61
C THR A 91 -11.52 -13.15 -7.98
N ALA A 92 -11.78 -11.88 -8.34
CA ALA A 92 -12.31 -11.51 -9.64
C ALA A 92 -11.42 -12.01 -10.79
N PHE A 93 -10.10 -11.80 -10.69
CA PHE A 93 -9.15 -12.31 -11.68
C PHE A 93 -9.20 -13.85 -11.86
N ILE A 94 -9.36 -14.60 -10.76
CA ILE A 94 -9.48 -16.07 -10.81
C ILE A 94 -10.78 -16.48 -11.51
N GLU A 95 -11.88 -15.79 -11.23
CA GLU A 95 -13.18 -16.01 -11.87
C GLU A 95 -13.10 -15.70 -13.37
N ASP A 96 -12.57 -14.55 -13.75
CA ASP A 96 -12.38 -14.13 -15.14
C ASP A 96 -11.50 -15.13 -15.91
N SER A 97 -10.39 -15.57 -15.29
CA SER A 97 -9.52 -16.60 -15.85
C SER A 97 -10.28 -17.93 -16.06
N ALA A 98 -11.10 -18.35 -15.09
CA ALA A 98 -11.89 -19.57 -15.22
C ALA A 98 -12.95 -19.46 -16.33
N GLU A 99 -13.61 -18.30 -16.47
CA GLU A 99 -14.54 -18.03 -17.55
C GLU A 99 -13.86 -18.07 -18.91
N LEU A 100 -12.65 -17.53 -19.03
CA LEU A 100 -11.84 -17.58 -20.25
C LEU A 100 -11.58 -19.03 -20.71
N TYR A 101 -11.18 -19.90 -19.79
CA TYR A 101 -10.97 -21.33 -20.08
C TYR A 101 -12.26 -22.05 -20.51
N MET A 102 -13.42 -21.63 -19.97
CA MET A 102 -14.72 -22.16 -20.40
C MET A 102 -15.14 -21.63 -21.77
N LYS A 103 -14.80 -20.38 -22.09
CA LYS A 103 -15.08 -19.73 -23.37
C LYS A 103 -14.28 -20.36 -24.51
N TYR A 104 -13.01 -20.70 -24.27
CA TYR A 104 -12.11 -21.30 -25.24
C TYR A 104 -11.57 -22.65 -24.76
N PRO A 105 -12.39 -23.71 -24.68
CA PRO A 105 -11.92 -25.02 -24.27
C PRO A 105 -10.90 -25.58 -25.26
N VAL A 106 -10.06 -26.53 -24.83
CA VAL A 106 -9.13 -27.23 -25.73
C VAL A 106 -9.89 -27.84 -26.90
N LYS A 107 -9.50 -27.47 -28.11
CA LYS A 107 -10.12 -27.96 -29.34
C LYS A 107 -9.04 -28.40 -30.32
N LEU A 108 -8.75 -29.70 -30.30
CA LEU A 108 -7.73 -30.28 -31.17
C LEU A 108 -8.27 -30.43 -32.59
N ASP A 109 -7.47 -30.01 -33.58
CA ASP A 109 -7.70 -30.27 -34.99
C ASP A 109 -7.25 -31.70 -35.39
N ASP A 110 -7.30 -32.00 -36.69
CA ASP A 110 -6.91 -33.31 -37.24
C ASP A 110 -5.41 -33.60 -37.06
N ASP A 111 -4.57 -32.58 -36.94
CA ASP A 111 -3.12 -32.68 -36.73
C ASP A 111 -2.77 -32.78 -35.22
N GLY A 112 -3.75 -32.56 -34.35
CA GLY A 112 -3.62 -32.61 -32.89
C GLY A 112 -3.23 -31.28 -32.26
N ASP A 113 -3.29 -30.19 -33.03
CA ASP A 113 -2.99 -28.83 -32.57
C ASP A 113 -4.25 -28.19 -31.97
N ASP A 114 -4.10 -27.40 -30.90
CA ASP A 114 -5.23 -26.77 -30.24
C ASP A 114 -5.63 -25.46 -30.94
N GLU A 115 -6.73 -25.50 -31.69
CA GLU A 115 -7.28 -24.36 -32.43
C GLU A 115 -7.55 -23.13 -31.55
N ASN A 116 -7.75 -23.32 -30.25
CA ASN A 116 -8.09 -22.27 -29.30
C ASN A 116 -6.90 -21.72 -28.50
N GLU A 117 -5.68 -22.26 -28.70
CA GLU A 117 -4.49 -21.86 -27.92
C GLU A 117 -4.19 -20.36 -28.03
N ILE A 118 -4.09 -19.83 -29.27
CA ILE A 118 -3.78 -18.43 -29.52
C ILE A 118 -4.84 -17.48 -28.92
N TYR A 119 -6.12 -17.86 -29.01
CA TYR A 119 -7.21 -17.06 -28.44
C TYR A 119 -7.14 -16.99 -26.92
N ARG A 120 -6.83 -18.13 -26.25
CA ARG A 120 -6.62 -18.16 -24.81
C ARG A 120 -5.41 -17.34 -24.39
N GLU A 121 -4.26 -17.50 -25.05
CA GLU A 121 -3.04 -16.76 -24.68
C GLU A 121 -3.22 -15.25 -24.83
N THR A 122 -3.89 -14.81 -25.90
CA THR A 122 -4.12 -13.38 -26.15
C THR A 122 -5.03 -12.77 -25.08
N GLU A 123 -6.20 -13.37 -24.84
CA GLU A 123 -7.14 -12.83 -23.84
C GLU A 123 -6.61 -12.99 -22.42
N GLN A 124 -5.86 -14.06 -22.11
CA GLN A 124 -5.21 -14.21 -20.79
C GLN A 124 -4.22 -13.07 -20.54
N GLY A 125 -3.44 -12.66 -21.56
CA GLY A 125 -2.54 -11.51 -21.44
C GLY A 125 -3.27 -10.21 -21.12
N GLU A 126 -4.43 -9.98 -21.73
CA GLU A 126 -5.28 -8.81 -21.42
C GLU A 126 -5.83 -8.89 -20.00
N THR A 127 -6.30 -10.06 -19.56
CA THR A 127 -6.78 -10.29 -18.19
C THR A 127 -5.67 -10.10 -17.15
N ASP A 128 -4.44 -10.55 -17.45
CA ASP A 128 -3.26 -10.37 -16.59
C ASP A 128 -2.90 -8.88 -16.44
N ASP A 129 -2.94 -8.10 -17.53
CA ASP A 129 -2.68 -6.66 -17.53
C ASP A 129 -3.75 -5.89 -16.72
N GLU A 130 -5.03 -6.27 -16.87
CA GLU A 130 -6.13 -5.69 -16.11
C GLU A 130 -6.03 -6.01 -14.62
N PHE A 131 -5.63 -7.23 -14.27
CA PHE A 131 -5.35 -7.61 -12.89
C PHE A 131 -4.19 -6.83 -12.31
N LEU A 132 -3.06 -6.70 -13.03
CA LEU A 132 -1.90 -5.94 -12.57
C LEU A 132 -2.29 -4.48 -12.28
N LYS A 133 -3.05 -3.87 -13.18
CA LYS A 133 -3.53 -2.49 -12.99
C LYS A 133 -4.41 -2.37 -11.75
N SER A 134 -5.32 -3.32 -11.55
CA SER A 134 -6.29 -3.28 -10.44
C SER A 134 -5.59 -3.52 -9.11
N ILE A 135 -4.69 -4.50 -9.02
CA ILE A 135 -3.96 -4.78 -7.77
C ILE A 135 -2.99 -3.65 -7.41
N LEU A 136 -2.35 -3.00 -8.39
CA LEU A 136 -1.52 -1.83 -8.11
C LEU A 136 -2.33 -0.63 -7.62
N GLU A 137 -3.59 -0.48 -8.05
CA GLU A 137 -4.48 0.53 -7.50
C GLU A 137 -4.87 0.24 -6.06
N ASP A 138 -5.06 -1.03 -5.69
CA ASP A 138 -5.28 -1.44 -4.30
C ASP A 138 -4.07 -1.10 -3.43
N TYR A 139 -2.85 -1.43 -3.88
CA TYR A 139 -1.61 -1.06 -3.17
C TYR A 139 -1.41 0.45 -3.08
N ARG A 140 -1.76 1.21 -4.13
CA ARG A 140 -1.76 2.68 -4.08
C ARG A 140 -2.68 3.19 -2.97
N LEU A 141 -3.89 2.62 -2.84
CA LEU A 141 -4.85 2.98 -1.81
C LEU A 141 -4.38 2.59 -0.40
N ILE A 142 -3.69 1.46 -0.25
CA ILE A 142 -3.07 1.04 1.02
C ILE A 142 -2.02 2.07 1.44
N LEU A 143 -1.05 2.37 0.56
CA LEU A 143 0.01 3.36 0.81
C LEU A 143 -0.57 4.75 1.12
N GLN A 144 -1.60 5.17 0.40
CA GLN A 144 -2.26 6.45 0.65
C GLN A 144 -2.88 6.50 2.05
N LYS A 145 -3.66 5.48 2.43
CA LYS A 145 -4.32 5.42 3.74
C LYS A 145 -3.31 5.36 4.89
N GLU A 146 -2.22 4.64 4.69
CA GLU A 146 -1.13 4.57 5.66
C GLU A 146 -0.49 5.94 5.86
N TYR A 147 -0.14 6.64 4.78
CA TYR A 147 0.39 8.01 4.87
C TYR A 147 -0.60 8.98 5.54
N GLU A 148 -1.88 8.92 5.17
CA GLU A 148 -2.93 9.75 5.77
C GLU A 148 -3.07 9.51 7.28
N TYR A 149 -2.94 8.26 7.73
CA TYR A 149 -2.95 7.93 9.15
C TYR A 149 -1.67 8.40 9.84
N LEU A 150 -0.50 8.10 9.31
CA LEU A 150 0.79 8.43 9.91
C LEU A 150 0.99 9.95 10.07
N THR A 151 0.45 10.74 9.13
CA THR A 151 0.46 12.22 9.17
C THR A 151 -0.76 12.82 9.86
N SER A 152 -1.66 11.99 10.40
CA SER A 152 -2.80 12.46 11.18
C SER A 152 -2.36 12.96 12.56
N GLY A 153 -3.10 13.94 13.10
CA GLY A 153 -2.85 14.46 14.44
C GLY A 153 -2.87 13.35 15.51
N THR A 154 -3.72 12.33 15.37
CA THR A 154 -3.77 11.20 16.29
C THR A 154 -2.45 10.43 16.33
N ALA A 155 -1.92 10.00 15.17
CA ALA A 155 -0.67 9.24 15.12
C ALA A 155 0.54 10.07 15.56
N ILE A 156 0.53 11.38 15.28
CA ILE A 156 1.56 12.31 15.75
C ILE A 156 1.53 12.40 17.29
N ILE A 157 0.35 12.54 17.89
CA ILE A 157 0.19 12.58 19.35
C ILE A 157 0.63 11.26 19.98
N GLU A 158 0.20 10.11 19.43
CA GLU A 158 0.60 8.78 19.90
C GLU A 158 2.14 8.65 19.94
N THR A 159 2.82 9.18 18.92
CA THR A 159 4.29 9.15 18.83
C THR A 159 4.96 10.10 19.84
N ILE A 160 4.42 11.31 20.01
CA ILE A 160 4.88 12.29 21.01
C ILE A 160 4.79 11.69 22.42
N GLU A 161 3.65 11.07 22.75
CA GLU A 161 3.41 10.46 24.07
C GLU A 161 4.28 9.24 24.29
N ALA A 162 4.42 8.35 23.29
CA ALA A 162 5.23 7.14 23.39
C ALA A 162 6.74 7.44 23.59
N ASN A 163 7.23 8.55 23.05
CA ASN A 163 8.62 8.99 23.20
C ASN A 163 8.84 9.99 24.34
N GLU A 164 7.79 10.33 25.10
CA GLU A 164 7.84 11.28 26.22
C GLU A 164 8.46 12.63 25.84
N TYR A 165 8.13 13.15 24.65
CA TYR A 165 8.68 14.43 24.18
C TYR A 165 8.20 15.61 25.02
N GLU A 166 9.13 16.52 25.28
CA GLU A 166 8.88 17.74 26.03
C GLU A 166 8.94 18.97 25.11
N PHE A 167 8.15 19.98 25.45
CA PHE A 167 7.97 21.17 24.65
C PHE A 167 8.15 22.44 25.48
N THR A 168 8.56 23.51 24.83
CA THR A 168 8.46 24.86 25.41
C THR A 168 6.99 25.26 25.57
N GLU A 169 6.71 26.27 26.40
CA GLU A 169 5.35 26.80 26.62
C GLU A 169 4.65 27.23 25.32
N ASP A 170 5.40 27.62 24.28
CA ASP A 170 4.89 27.99 22.95
C ASP A 170 4.78 26.83 21.95
N GLY A 171 5.00 25.58 22.39
CA GLY A 171 4.80 24.37 21.59
C GLY A 171 5.97 23.96 20.70
N LYS A 172 7.20 24.42 20.99
CA LYS A 172 8.39 23.97 20.26
C LYS A 172 9.00 22.77 20.96
N LEU A 173 9.40 21.77 20.20
CA LEU A 173 10.16 20.63 20.71
C LEU A 173 11.46 21.14 21.37
N ALA A 174 11.72 20.67 22.60
CA ALA A 174 12.79 21.17 23.47
C ALA A 174 14.18 20.57 23.18
#